data_AF-A0A7V3FBJ8-F1
#
_entry.id   AF-A0A7V3FBJ8-F1
#
_cell.length_a   1.000
_cell.length_b   1.000
_cell.length_c   1.000
_cell.angle_alpha   90.00
_cell.angle_beta   90.00
_cell.angle_gamma   90.00
#
_symmetry.space_group_name_H-M   'P 1'
#
loop_
_entity.id
_entity.type
_entity.pdbx_description
1 polymer ?
#
loop_
_entity_poly.entity_id
_entity_poly.type
_entity_poly.pdbx_seq_one_letter_code
_entity_poly.pdbx_strand_id
1 'polypeptide(L)'
;MDEKRRRRDDAGFSLVELMVVILIVGILIAIGLPTMLGARQRSQDRATQTDLRTGLAAALTTWAEFGTYTGFDQAAAEAAEPAVDWQPAGDPASGEIAIQFAAGSELLLVARSRSGTYFCLRQLANSPAFERGRGAGFGDVDTPIECTGGW
;
A
#
# COMPACT_ATOMS: atom_id res chain seq x y z
N MET A 1 -69.83 -26.66 17.58
CA MET A 1 -69.15 -25.38 17.32
C MET A 1 -68.14 -25.21 18.44
N ASP A 2 -66.89 -25.59 18.22
CA ASP A 2 -65.80 -25.35 19.18
C ASP A 2 -64.61 -24.78 18.42
N GLU A 3 -64.58 -23.46 18.38
CA GLU A 3 -63.53 -22.68 17.75
C GLU A 3 -62.32 -22.63 18.69
N LYS A 4 -61.41 -23.60 18.56
CA LYS A 4 -60.11 -23.60 19.24
C LYS A 4 -59.29 -22.40 18.75
N ARG A 5 -59.47 -21.27 19.42
CA ARG A 5 -58.66 -20.05 19.32
C ARG A 5 -57.19 -20.42 19.54
N ARG A 6 -56.41 -20.49 18.47
CA ARG A 6 -54.95 -20.45 18.54
C ARG A 6 -54.57 -19.08 19.10
N ARG A 7 -54.20 -19.01 20.38
CA ARG A 7 -53.48 -17.85 20.92
C ARG A 7 -52.15 -17.83 20.17
N ARG A 8 -52.00 -16.89 19.24
CA ARG A 8 -50.69 -16.50 18.75
C ARG A 8 -50.01 -15.83 19.93
N ASP A 9 -49.02 -16.49 20.50
CA ASP A 9 -48.04 -15.85 21.36
C ASP A 9 -47.25 -14.90 20.47
N ASP A 10 -47.78 -13.70 20.27
CA ASP A 10 -47.02 -12.58 19.72
C ASP A 10 -46.01 -12.16 20.80
N ALA A 11 -44.96 -12.96 20.94
CA ALA A 11 -43.77 -12.65 21.73
C ALA A 11 -43.04 -11.50 21.02
N GLY A 12 -43.52 -10.28 21.23
CA GLY A 12 -42.86 -9.06 20.80
C GLY A 12 -41.53 -8.92 21.52
N PHE A 13 -40.46 -8.66 20.74
CA PHE A 13 -39.12 -8.37 21.26
C PHE A 13 -39.19 -7.24 22.29
N SER A 14 -38.60 -7.43 23.47
CA SER A 14 -38.68 -6.38 24.49
C SER A 14 -37.73 -5.22 24.14
N LEU A 15 -38.11 -3.99 24.48
CA LEU A 15 -37.27 -2.80 24.27
C LEU A 15 -35.92 -2.95 25.01
N VAL A 16 -35.95 -3.58 26.18
CA VAL A 16 -34.76 -3.85 27.01
C VAL A 16 -33.82 -4.85 26.32
N GLU A 17 -34.36 -5.86 25.64
CA GLU A 17 -33.58 -6.86 24.91
C GLU A 17 -32.82 -6.22 23.74
N LEU A 18 -33.45 -5.29 23.03
CA LEU A 18 -32.78 -4.51 21.99
C LEU A 18 -31.70 -3.59 22.55
N MET A 19 -31.95 -2.97 23.71
CA MET A 19 -30.99 -2.11 24.39
C MET A 19 -29.71 -2.85 24.80
N VAL A 20 -29.83 -4.07 25.34
CA VAL A 20 -28.68 -4.88 25.72
C VAL A 20 -27.88 -5.31 24.48
N VAL A 21 -28.56 -5.66 23.39
CA VAL A 21 -27.89 -6.04 22.13
C VAL A 21 -27.07 -4.87 21.56
N ILE A 22 -27.64 -3.67 21.47
CA ILE A 22 -26.89 -2.50 20.97
C ILE A 22 -25.73 -2.11 21.90
N LEU A 23 -25.87 -2.33 23.21
CA LEU A 23 -24.80 -2.11 24.18
C LEU A 23 -23.63 -3.07 23.92
N ILE A 24 -23.92 -4.36 23.75
CA ILE A 24 -22.89 -5.37 23.49
C ILE A 24 -22.21 -5.10 22.13
N VAL A 25 -23.00 -4.83 21.08
CA VAL A 25 -22.46 -4.48 19.75
C VAL A 25 -21.60 -3.21 19.82
N GLY A 26 -22.00 -2.20 20.61
CA GLY A 26 -21.22 -0.99 20.83
C GLY A 26 -19.84 -1.27 21.44
N ILE A 27 -19.77 -2.15 22.45
CA ILE A 27 -18.49 -2.57 23.06
C ILE A 27 -17.61 -3.31 22.04
N LEU A 28 -18.19 -4.22 21.25
CA LEU A 28 -17.46 -4.97 20.23
C LEU A 28 -16.89 -4.06 19.14
N ILE A 29 -17.67 -3.09 18.67
CA ILE A 29 -17.24 -2.10 17.66
C ILE A 29 -16.12 -1.22 18.22
N ALA A 30 -16.24 -0.77 19.47
CA ALA A 30 -15.25 0.09 20.12
C ALA A 30 -13.85 -0.54 20.16
N ILE A 31 -13.75 -1.85 20.42
CA ILE A 31 -12.47 -2.58 20.39
C ILE A 31 -12.08 -3.04 18.98
N GLY A 32 -13.05 -3.38 18.13
CA GLY A 32 -12.82 -3.99 16.82
C GLY A 32 -12.31 -2.97 15.79
N LEU A 33 -12.97 -1.83 15.63
CA LEU A 33 -12.63 -0.83 14.62
C LEU A 33 -11.18 -0.33 14.65
N PRO A 34 -10.60 0.07 15.81
CA PRO A 34 -9.23 0.60 15.81
C PRO A 34 -8.21 -0.44 15.34
N THR A 35 -8.41 -1.71 15.71
CA THR A 35 -7.50 -2.80 15.29
C THR A 35 -7.58 -3.06 13.79
N MET A 36 -8.79 -3.05 13.22
CA MET A 36 -9.02 -3.23 11.78
C MET A 36 -8.44 -2.08 10.95
N LEU A 37 -8.54 -0.84 11.42
CA LEU A 37 -7.95 0.32 10.76
C LEU A 37 -6.42 0.23 10.69
N GLY A 38 -5.76 -0.10 11.81
CA GLY A 38 -4.31 -0.28 11.83
C GLY A 38 -3.84 -1.47 10.98
N ALA A 39 -4.60 -2.57 10.96
CA ALA A 39 -4.32 -3.71 10.09
C ALA A 39 -4.41 -3.35 8.61
N ARG A 40 -5.41 -2.56 8.22
CA ARG A 40 -5.59 -2.08 6.84
C ARG A 40 -4.44 -1.19 6.39
N GLN A 41 -4.02 -0.23 7.22
CA GLN A 41 -2.87 0.64 6.92
C GLN A 41 -1.60 -0.19 6.68
N ARG A 42 -1.27 -1.12 7.60
CA ARG A 42 -0.09 -1.99 7.43
C ARG A 42 -0.18 -2.88 6.19
N SER A 43 -1.38 -3.34 5.83
CA SER A 43 -1.58 -4.13 4.61
C SER A 43 -1.31 -3.29 3.35
N GLN A 44 -1.74 -2.02 3.34
CA GLN A 44 -1.53 -1.11 2.22
C GLN A 44 -0.05 -0.76 2.07
N ASP A 45 0.64 -0.50 3.19
CA ASP A 45 2.09 -0.26 3.19
C ASP A 45 2.85 -1.46 2.63
N ARG A 46 2.52 -2.67 3.08
CA ARG A 46 3.17 -3.91 2.61
C ARG A 46 2.93 -4.19 1.14
N ALA A 47 1.76 -3.85 0.62
CA ALA A 47 1.47 -3.96 -0.80
C ALA A 47 2.44 -3.07 -1.60
N THR A 48 2.52 -1.78 -1.27
CA THR A 48 3.43 -0.84 -1.93
C THR A 48 4.91 -1.22 -1.79
N GLN A 49 5.32 -1.74 -0.64
CA GLN A 49 6.67 -2.29 -0.46
C GLN A 49 6.96 -3.49 -1.38
N THR A 50 5.94 -4.29 -1.69
CA THR A 50 6.04 -5.42 -2.60
C THR A 50 6.11 -4.91 -4.03
N ASP A 51 5.24 -3.96 -4.40
CA ASP A 51 5.24 -3.32 -5.71
C ASP A 51 6.60 -2.67 -6.01
N LEU A 52 7.22 -1.98 -5.04
CA LEU A 52 8.59 -1.44 -5.18
C LEU A 52 9.66 -2.51 -5.45
N ARG A 53 9.53 -3.70 -4.84
CA ARG A 53 10.47 -4.80 -5.06
C ARG A 53 10.26 -5.44 -6.44
N THR A 54 9.00 -5.56 -6.87
CA THR A 54 8.66 -6.01 -8.22
C THR A 54 9.17 -5.02 -9.25
N GLY A 55 8.96 -3.72 -9.02
CA GLY A 55 9.46 -2.66 -9.89
C GLY A 55 10.99 -2.61 -9.97
N LEU A 56 11.68 -2.84 -8.86
CA LEU A 56 13.13 -3.02 -8.87
C LEU A 56 13.56 -4.22 -9.72
N ALA A 57 12.87 -5.36 -9.58
CA ALA A 57 13.15 -6.55 -10.37
C ALA A 57 12.98 -6.26 -11.88
N ALA A 58 11.96 -5.47 -12.25
CA ALA A 58 11.80 -4.98 -13.62
C ALA A 58 13.00 -4.14 -14.09
N ALA A 59 13.43 -3.16 -13.29
CA ALA A 59 14.58 -2.32 -13.61
C ALA A 59 15.89 -3.13 -13.73
N LEU A 60 16.06 -4.17 -12.91
CA LEU A 60 17.21 -5.06 -12.96
C LEU A 60 17.28 -5.86 -14.26
N THR A 61 16.17 -6.08 -14.96
CA THR A 61 16.20 -6.70 -16.30
C THR A 61 16.90 -5.78 -17.30
N THR A 62 16.63 -4.47 -17.27
CA THR A 62 17.29 -3.46 -18.10
C THR A 62 18.79 -3.39 -17.79
N TRP A 63 19.16 -3.44 -16.50
CA TRP A 63 20.57 -3.51 -16.12
C TRP A 63 21.26 -4.79 -16.64
N ALA A 64 20.58 -5.94 -16.56
CA ALA A 64 21.12 -7.20 -17.05
C ALA A 64 21.33 -7.21 -18.58
N GLU A 65 20.48 -6.52 -19.33
CA GLU A 65 20.56 -6.44 -20.79
C GLU A 65 21.57 -5.40 -21.28
N PHE A 66 21.55 -4.19 -20.69
CA PHE A 66 22.30 -3.04 -21.22
C PHE A 66 23.48 -2.60 -20.34
N GLY A 67 23.61 -3.13 -19.12
CA GLY A 67 24.59 -2.65 -18.15
C GLY A 67 24.36 -1.21 -17.69
N THR A 68 23.14 -0.70 -17.86
CA THR A 68 22.73 0.66 -17.49
C THR A 68 21.22 0.70 -17.22
N TYR A 69 20.78 1.58 -16.32
CA TYR A 69 19.37 1.94 -16.12
C TYR A 69 18.92 3.06 -17.07
N THR A 70 19.84 3.67 -17.83
CA THR A 70 19.47 4.66 -18.85
C THR A 70 18.50 4.03 -19.85
N GLY A 71 17.31 4.61 -19.98
CA GLY A 71 16.24 4.10 -20.84
C GLY A 71 15.18 3.29 -20.09
N PHE A 72 15.34 3.04 -18.78
CA PHE A 72 14.26 2.55 -17.95
C PHE A 72 13.29 3.69 -17.59
N ASP A 73 12.49 4.10 -18.57
CA ASP A 73 11.40 5.06 -18.42
C ASP A 73 10.06 4.37 -18.16
N GLN A 74 8.97 5.14 -18.06
CA GLN A 74 7.63 4.59 -17.80
C GLN A 74 7.24 3.52 -18.83
N ALA A 75 7.49 3.76 -20.12
CA ALA A 75 7.07 2.84 -21.17
C ALA A 75 7.87 1.52 -21.09
N ALA A 76 9.18 1.62 -20.83
CA ALA A 76 10.01 0.45 -20.59
C ALA A 76 9.59 -0.33 -19.33
N ALA A 77 9.23 0.39 -18.26
CA ALA A 77 8.81 -0.20 -17.01
C ALA A 77 7.45 -0.92 -17.13
N GLU A 78 6.46 -0.32 -17.80
CA GLU A 78 5.16 -0.93 -18.09
C GLU A 78 5.28 -2.17 -18.99
N ALA A 79 6.20 -2.15 -19.96
CA ALA A 79 6.47 -3.30 -20.81
C ALA A 79 7.11 -4.46 -20.02
N ALA A 80 7.98 -4.14 -19.05
CA ALA A 80 8.66 -5.13 -18.22
C ALA A 80 7.77 -5.69 -17.10
N GLU A 81 6.94 -4.85 -16.48
CA GLU A 81 6.03 -5.21 -15.40
C GLU A 81 4.70 -4.45 -15.51
N PRO A 82 3.69 -5.03 -16.19
CA PRO A 82 2.40 -4.39 -16.39
C PRO A 82 1.47 -4.45 -15.17
N ALA A 83 1.80 -5.22 -14.12
CA ALA A 83 0.98 -5.29 -12.92
C ALA A 83 1.25 -4.15 -11.92
N VAL A 84 2.32 -3.38 -12.14
CA VAL A 84 2.66 -2.20 -11.35
C VAL A 84 2.13 -0.96 -12.05
N ASP A 85 1.49 -0.07 -11.29
CA ASP A 85 1.04 1.22 -11.80
C ASP A 85 2.24 2.20 -11.81
N TRP A 86 2.82 2.41 -12.98
CA TRP A 86 3.98 3.27 -13.18
C TRP A 86 3.58 4.71 -13.50
N GLN A 87 4.40 5.66 -13.06
CA GLN A 87 4.33 7.03 -13.52
C GLN A 87 5.74 7.62 -13.75
N PRO A 88 5.84 8.73 -14.50
CA PRO A 88 7.08 9.49 -14.63
C PRO A 88 7.54 10.08 -13.28
N ALA A 89 8.74 10.66 -13.28
CA ALA A 89 9.26 11.43 -12.14
C ALA A 89 8.25 12.50 -11.67
N GLY A 90 8.10 12.63 -10.36
CA GLY A 90 7.08 13.45 -9.70
C GLY A 90 6.49 12.78 -8.46
N ASP A 91 5.64 13.49 -7.72
CA ASP A 91 4.94 12.96 -6.53
C ASP A 91 3.96 11.84 -6.94
N PRO A 92 4.16 10.59 -6.51
CA PRO A 92 3.28 9.48 -6.90
C PRO A 92 1.88 9.57 -6.31
N ALA A 93 0.88 9.27 -7.14
CA ALA A 93 -0.46 9.02 -6.63
C ALA A 93 -0.48 7.76 -5.76
N SER A 94 -1.53 7.62 -4.95
CA SER A 94 -1.64 6.48 -4.03
C SER A 94 -1.78 5.14 -4.77
N GLY A 95 -0.78 4.29 -4.61
CA GLY A 95 -0.67 2.98 -5.25
C GLY A 95 0.31 2.95 -6.42
N GLU A 96 0.84 4.10 -6.84
CA GLU A 96 1.70 4.22 -8.02
C GLU A 96 3.19 4.27 -7.63
N ILE A 97 4.05 3.93 -8.59
CA ILE A 97 5.50 4.03 -8.51
C ILE A 97 6.03 5.05 -9.52
N ALA A 98 6.69 6.07 -9.01
CA ALA A 98 7.42 7.06 -9.77
C ALA A 98 8.88 6.66 -9.96
N ILE A 99 9.36 6.74 -11.20
CA ILE A 99 10.77 6.57 -11.54
C ILE A 99 11.44 7.95 -11.44
N GLN A 100 12.02 8.29 -10.29
CA GLN A 100 12.63 9.61 -10.09
C GLN A 100 13.98 9.75 -10.78
N PHE A 101 14.72 8.65 -10.84
CA PHE A 101 16.04 8.61 -11.45
C PHE A 101 16.28 7.22 -12.04
N ALA A 102 16.74 7.15 -13.28
CA ALA A 102 17.15 5.92 -13.95
C ALA A 102 18.25 6.24 -14.98
N ALA A 103 19.50 6.22 -14.54
CA ALA A 103 20.62 6.53 -15.42
C ALA A 103 21.92 5.89 -14.96
N GLY A 104 22.73 5.43 -15.91
CA GLY A 104 23.98 4.75 -15.59
C GLY A 104 23.72 3.57 -14.65
N SER A 105 24.38 3.54 -13.50
CA SER A 105 24.24 2.48 -12.49
C SER A 105 23.33 2.86 -11.31
N GLU A 106 22.63 3.98 -11.38
CA GLU A 106 21.78 4.46 -10.31
C GLU A 106 20.30 4.50 -10.72
N LEU A 107 19.45 4.12 -9.78
CA LEU A 107 18.00 4.06 -9.91
C LEU A 107 17.39 4.57 -8.61
N LEU A 108 16.32 5.34 -8.71
CA LEU A 108 15.47 5.72 -7.58
C LEU A 108 13.99 5.54 -7.97
N LEU A 109 13.34 4.63 -7.25
CA LEU A 109 11.90 4.41 -7.31
C LEU A 109 11.26 4.96 -6.05
N VAL A 110 10.17 5.70 -6.20
CA VAL A 110 9.39 6.25 -5.08
C VAL A 110 7.93 5.87 -5.26
N ALA A 111 7.29 5.40 -4.21
CA ALA A 111 5.89 5.00 -4.24
C ALA A 111 5.13 5.58 -3.05
N ARG A 112 3.85 5.89 -3.26
CA ARG A 112 2.96 6.32 -2.20
C ARG A 112 1.96 5.22 -1.90
N SER A 113 1.95 4.72 -0.68
CA SER A 113 0.96 3.73 -0.26
C SER A 113 -0.45 4.32 -0.16
N ARG A 114 -1.47 3.47 -0.24
CA ARG A 114 -2.87 3.87 -0.03
C ARG A 114 -3.16 4.32 1.41
N SER A 115 -2.24 4.09 2.35
CA SER A 115 -2.30 4.64 3.71
C SER A 115 -1.84 6.10 3.77
N GLY A 116 -1.17 6.59 2.71
CA GLY A 116 -0.55 7.90 2.62
C GLY A 116 0.95 7.91 2.91
N THR A 117 1.54 6.79 3.31
CA THR A 117 2.98 6.69 3.62
C THR A 117 3.81 6.58 2.35
N TYR A 118 4.90 7.33 2.28
CA TYR A 118 5.84 7.30 1.17
C TYR A 118 6.96 6.29 1.42
N PHE A 119 7.37 5.61 0.36
CA PHE A 119 8.47 4.66 0.36
C PHE A 119 9.37 4.90 -0.83
N CYS A 120 10.65 4.63 -0.67
CA CYS A 120 11.58 4.61 -1.77
C CYS A 120 12.46 3.36 -1.74
N LEU A 121 12.98 3.05 -2.92
CA LEU A 121 13.99 2.03 -3.13
C LEU A 121 15.00 2.57 -4.15
N ARG A 122 16.28 2.52 -3.79
CA ARG A 122 17.38 3.05 -4.58
C ARG A 122 18.41 1.96 -4.88
N GLN A 123 18.91 1.94 -6.11
CA GLN A 123 20.16 1.27 -6.46
C GLN A 123 21.31 2.29 -6.38
N LEU A 124 22.33 1.99 -5.57
CA LEU A 124 23.51 2.84 -5.43
C LEU A 124 24.39 2.78 -6.69
N ALA A 125 24.89 3.95 -7.11
CA ALA A 125 25.82 4.04 -8.23
C ALA A 125 27.06 3.15 -8.00
N ASN A 126 27.41 2.35 -9.01
CA ASN A 126 28.60 1.49 -9.06
C ASN A 126 28.71 0.52 -7.87
N SER A 127 27.57 0.13 -7.29
CA SER A 127 27.49 -0.76 -6.14
C SER A 127 26.38 -1.78 -6.40
N PRO A 128 26.47 -3.02 -5.89
CA PRO A 128 25.35 -3.95 -5.92
C PRO A 128 24.34 -3.71 -4.78
N ALA A 129 24.59 -2.73 -3.91
CA ALA A 129 23.77 -2.48 -2.74
C ALA A 129 22.54 -1.62 -3.05
N PHE A 130 21.43 -1.95 -2.38
CA PHE A 130 20.20 -1.18 -2.44
C PHE A 130 19.96 -0.45 -1.13
N GLU A 131 19.45 0.77 -1.24
CA GLU A 131 18.94 1.54 -0.10
C GLU A 131 17.41 1.60 -0.16
N ARG A 132 16.81 1.77 1.00
CA ARG A 132 15.37 1.85 1.18
C ARG A 132 15.08 2.92 2.21
N GLY A 133 13.96 3.61 2.03
CA GLY A 133 13.53 4.65 2.95
C GLY A 133 12.03 4.82 2.99
N ARG A 134 11.58 5.50 4.03
CA ARG A 134 10.16 5.77 4.32
C ARG A 134 10.01 7.22 4.78
N GLY A 135 8.96 7.87 4.31
CA GLY A 135 8.64 9.26 4.61
C GLY A 135 7.16 9.50 4.89
N ALA A 136 6.86 10.62 5.53
CA ALA A 136 5.48 11.11 5.68
C ALA A 136 5.07 11.99 4.49
N GLY A 137 6.03 12.65 3.85
CA GLY A 137 5.86 13.42 2.63
C GLY A 137 6.76 12.92 1.50
N PHE A 138 6.46 13.39 0.29
CA PHE A 138 7.24 13.09 -0.91
C PHE A 138 8.69 13.56 -0.76
N GLY A 139 8.91 14.79 -0.27
CA GLY A 139 10.24 15.37 -0.03
C GLY A 139 11.10 14.68 1.03
N ASP A 140 10.57 13.67 1.73
CA ASP A 140 11.35 12.86 2.67
C ASP A 140 12.05 11.69 1.96
N VAL A 141 11.75 11.44 0.67
CA VAL A 141 12.19 10.24 -0.05
C VAL A 141 12.43 10.47 -1.56
N ASP A 142 12.28 11.70 -2.08
CA ASP A 142 12.29 11.99 -3.51
C ASP A 142 13.68 12.15 -4.11
N THR A 143 14.71 12.34 -3.29
CA THR A 143 16.10 12.34 -3.75
C THR A 143 16.88 11.09 -3.33
N PRO A 144 17.98 10.77 -4.04
CA PRO A 144 18.84 9.65 -3.67
C PRO A 144 19.41 9.73 -2.25
N ILE A 145 19.63 10.95 -1.73
CA ILE A 145 20.19 11.17 -0.37
C ILE A 145 19.14 10.97 0.72
N GLU A 146 17.88 11.30 0.44
CA GLU A 146 16.79 11.17 1.40
C GLU A 146 16.28 9.74 1.52
N CYS A 147 16.51 8.91 0.49
CA CYS A 147 16.09 7.51 0.47
C CYS A 147 16.87 6.59 1.43
N THR A 148 16.66 6.78 2.74
CA THR A 148 17.43 6.12 3.80
C THR A 148 16.54 5.70 4.97
N GLY A 149 17.11 5.02 5.98
CA GLY A 149 16.41 4.65 7.22
C GLY A 149 15.62 3.34 7.17
N GLY A 150 15.36 2.80 5.98
CA GLY A 150 14.74 1.48 5.78
C GLY A 150 13.27 1.38 6.18
N TRP A 151 12.70 0.19 5.96
CA TRP A 151 11.34 -0.20 6.32
C TRP A 151 11.18 -1.72 6.33
#